data_AF-A0A9X1MS17-F1
#
_entry.id   AF-A0A9X1MS17-F1
#
_cell.length_a   1.000
_cell.length_b   1.000
_cell.length_c   1.000
_cell.angle_alpha   90.00
_cell.angle_beta   90.00
_cell.angle_gamma   90.00
#
_symmetry.space_group_name_H-M   'P 1'
#
loop_
_entity.id
_entity.type
_entity.pdbx_description
1 polymer ?
#
loop_
_entity_poly.entity_id
_entity_poly.type
_entity_poly.pdbx_seq_one_letter_code
_entity_poly.pdbx_strand_id
1 'polypeptide(L)' 'MDQAEYSANVERVLANNPHFAGRSLRFEQQQDRIVLKGSVSSFFHKQMAQEALRQAGVDQIENQLEVKWA' A
#
# COMPACT_ATOMS: atom_id res chain seq x y z
N MET A 1 -0.08 -18.65 -4.81
CA MET A 1 0.51 -17.39 -5.31
C MET A 1 1.99 -17.52 -5.18
N ASP A 2 2.68 -17.44 -6.31
CA ASP A 2 4.11 -17.18 -6.28
C ASP A 2 4.38 -15.73 -5.79
N GLN A 3 5.64 -15.43 -5.48
CA GLN A 3 6.03 -14.12 -4.96
C GLN A 3 5.77 -12.98 -5.98
N ALA A 4 5.87 -13.27 -7.27
CA ALA A 4 5.71 -12.29 -8.34
C ALA A 4 4.24 -11.91 -8.55
N GLU A 5 3.33 -12.88 -8.54
CA GLU A 5 1.88 -12.70 -8.58
C GLU A 5 1.38 -11.87 -7.39
N TYR A 6 1.92 -12.16 -6.20
CA TYR A 6 1.57 -11.44 -4.99
C TYR A 6 1.98 -9.95 -5.07
N SER A 7 3.23 -9.71 -5.47
CA SER A 7 3.74 -8.35 -5.66
C SER A 7 2.98 -7.59 -6.75
N ALA A 8 2.69 -8.25 -7.88
CA ALA A 8 1.91 -7.67 -8.98
C ALA A 8 0.48 -7.31 -8.55
N ASN A 9 -0.16 -8.14 -7.72
CA ASN A 9 -1.48 -7.83 -7.17
C ASN A 9 -1.45 -6.60 -6.25
N VAL A 10 -0.46 -6.50 -5.36
CA VAL A 10 -0.26 -5.35 -4.47
C VAL A 10 -0.04 -4.07 -5.29
N GLU A 11 0.84 -4.11 -6.28
CA GLU A 11 1.11 -2.98 -7.17
C GLU A 11 -0.15 -2.55 -7.92
N ARG A 12 -0.90 -3.52 -8.48
CA ARG A 12 -2.15 -3.26 -9.21
C ARG A 12 -3.18 -2.58 -8.33
N VAL A 13 -3.33 -3.02 -7.08
CA VAL A 13 -4.32 -2.47 -6.13
C VAL A 13 -3.97 -1.05 -5.74
N LEU A 14 -2.69 -0.77 -5.47
CA LEU A 14 -2.23 0.58 -5.15
C LEU A 14 -2.35 1.52 -6.35
N ALA A 15 -1.98 1.06 -7.55
CA ALA A 15 -2.03 1.86 -8.78
C ALA A 15 -3.46 2.19 -9.23
N ASN A 16 -4.43 1.29 -9.01
CA ASN A 16 -5.83 1.50 -9.39
C ASN A 16 -6.66 2.21 -8.32
N ASN A 17 -6.09 2.55 -7.16
CA ASN A 17 -6.83 3.22 -6.11
C ASN A 17 -6.95 4.73 -6.41
N PRO A 18 -8.17 5.30 -6.53
CA PRO A 18 -8.36 6.72 -6.81
C PRO A 18 -7.73 7.65 -5.76
N HIS A 19 -7.59 7.19 -4.52
CA HIS A 19 -6.93 7.94 -3.45
C HIS A 19 -5.42 8.03 -3.63
N PHE A 20 -4.80 7.25 -4.51
CA PHE A 20 -3.36 7.28 -4.77
C PHE A 20 -3.02 7.55 -6.24
N ALA A 21 -4.01 7.88 -7.08
CA ALA A 21 -3.79 8.27 -8.46
C ALA A 21 -2.76 9.41 -8.56
N GLY A 22 -1.66 9.17 -9.29
CA GLY A 22 -0.56 10.13 -9.45
C GLY A 22 0.38 10.25 -8.24
N ARG A 23 0.28 9.38 -7.23
CA ARG A 23 1.19 9.34 -6.07
C ARG A 23 2.09 8.12 -6.14
N SER A 24 3.38 8.32 -5.90
CA SER A 24 4.35 7.23 -5.83
C SER A 24 4.39 6.64 -4.42
N LEU A 25 3.45 5.74 -4.11
CA LEU A 25 3.60 4.85 -2.96
C LEU A 25 4.57 3.72 -3.32
N ARG A 26 5.41 3.32 -2.37
CA ARG A 26 6.31 2.17 -2.52
C ARG A 26 5.93 1.11 -1.52
N PHE A 27 6.21 -0.14 -1.85
CA PHE A 27 6.07 -1.23 -0.91
C PHE A 27 7.28 -2.15 -1.00
N GLU A 28 7.58 -2.83 0.10
CA GLU A 28 8.54 -3.91 0.18
C GLU A 28 7.82 -5.16 0.66
N GLN A 29 8.03 -6.28 -0.04
CA GLN A 29 7.61 -7.58 0.45
C GLN A 29 8.70 -8.14 1.35
N GLN A 30 8.37 -8.36 2.61
CA GLN A 30 9.18 -9.15 3.54
C GLN A 30 8.50 -10.51 3.73
N GLN A 31 9.23 -11.48 4.29
CA GLN A 31 8.87 -12.90 4.34
C GLN A 31 7.38 -13.17 4.62
N ASP A 32 6.78 -12.44 5.56
CA ASP A 32 5.40 -12.62 6.00
C ASP A 32 4.54 -11.35 5.90
N ARG A 33 5.05 -10.23 5.37
CA ARG A 33 4.33 -8.93 5.42
C ARG A 33 4.64 -8.00 4.25
N ILE A 34 3.72 -7.08 4.00
CA ILE A 34 3.93 -5.94 3.11
C ILE A 34 4.23 -4.70 3.94
N VAL A 35 5.39 -4.08 3.70
CA VAL A 35 5.78 -2.80 4.31
C VAL A 35 5.48 -1.68 3.32
N LEU A 36 4.52 -0.82 3.65
CA LEU A 36 4.11 0.30 2.81
C LEU A 36 4.87 1.57 3.22
N LYS A 37 5.52 2.22 2.26
CA LYS A 37 6.38 3.40 2.46
C LYS A 37 6.03 4.53 1.50
N GLY A 38 6.32 5.75 1.92
CA GLY A 38 6.06 6.97 1.15
C GLY A 38 5.42 8.06 2.00
N SER A 39 4.86 9.07 1.34
CA SER A 39 4.19 10.19 2.03
C SER A 39 2.77 10.37 1.52
N VAL A 40 1.85 10.70 2.44
CA VAL A 40 0.44 11.00 2.16
C VAL A 40 0.03 12.32 2.80
N SER A 41 -1.01 12.96 2.29
CA SER A 41 -1.46 14.27 2.78
C SER A 41 -2.37 14.21 4.01
N SER A 42 -2.84 13.02 4.42
CA SER A 42 -3.68 12.87 5.61
C SER A 42 -3.70 11.44 6.15
N PHE A 43 -4.08 11.30 7.42
CA PHE A 43 -4.33 9.99 8.05
C PHE A 43 -5.43 9.20 7.34
N PHE A 44 -6.41 9.87 6.72
CA PHE A 44 -7.41 9.22 5.88
C PHE A 44 -6.77 8.45 4.72
N HIS A 45 -5.83 9.07 4.00
CA HIS A 45 -5.09 8.39 2.93
C HIS A 45 -4.26 7.22 3.48
N LYS A 46 -3.68 7.36 4.68
CA LYS A 46 -2.96 6.26 5.34
C LYS A 46 -3.89 5.07 5.60
N GLN A 47 -5.11 5.32 6.09
CA GLN A 47 -6.12 4.29 6.31
C GLN A 47 -6.59 3.65 5.01
N MET A 48 -6.86 4.45 3.96
CA MET A 48 -7.29 3.94 2.66
C MET A 48 -6.27 3.00 2.03
N ALA A 49 -4.98 3.24 2.24
CA ALA A 49 -3.93 2.37 1.70
C ALA A 49 -3.93 1.01 2.39
N GLN A 50 -4.11 1.00 3.71
CA GLN A 50 -4.19 -0.24 4.47
C GLN A 50 -5.44 -1.05 4.10
N GLU A 51 -6.58 -0.38 3.95
CA GLU A 51 -7.84 -1.05 3.62
C GLU A 51 -7.81 -1.65 2.21
N ALA A 52 -7.25 -0.93 1.24
CA ALA A 52 -7.09 -1.44 -0.12
C ALA A 52 -6.25 -2.74 -0.15
N LEU A 53 -5.16 -2.79 0.62
CA LEU A 53 -4.34 -4.00 0.73
C LEU A 53 -5.07 -5.14 1.43
N ARG A 54 -5.88 -4.88 2.48
CA ARG A 54 -6.70 -5.92 3.12
C ARG A 54 -7.71 -6.52 2.15
N GLN A 55 -8.39 -5.68 1.37
CA GLN A 55 -9.34 -6.14 0.34
C GLN A 55 -8.67 -6.96 -0.76
N ALA A 56 -7.37 -6.76 -0.98
CA ALA A 56 -6.56 -7.56 -1.89
C ALA A 56 -6.06 -8.89 -1.29
N GLY A 57 -6.43 -9.22 -0.05
CA GLY A 57 -6.01 -10.43 0.66
C GLY A 57 -4.63 -10.32 1.32
N VAL A 58 -4.14 -9.10 1.58
CA VAL A 58 -2.89 -8.89 2.33
C VAL A 58 -3.23 -8.82 3.83
N ASP A 59 -2.90 -9.88 4.56
CA ASP A 59 -3.23 -9.97 5.99
C ASP A 59 -2.25 -9.19 6.88
N GLN A 60 -0.96 -9.26 6.57
CA GLN A 60 0.12 -8.65 7.33
C GLN A 60 0.61 -7.40 6.63
N ILE A 61 0.13 -6.24 7.10
CA ILE A 61 0.45 -4.93 6.53
C ILE A 61 1.15 -4.10 7.59
N GLU A 62 2.36 -3.65 7.30
CA GLU A 62 3.09 -2.67 8.09
C GLU A 62 3.04 -1.31 7.38
N ASN A 63 2.17 -0.42 7.87
CA ASN A 63 1.93 0.87 7.24
C ASN A 63 2.87 1.97 7.78
N GLN A 64 4.02 2.11 7.14
CA GLN A 64 5.04 3.13 7.44
C GLN A 64 4.85 4.42 6.62
N LEU A 65 3.64 4.68 6.08
CA LEU A 65 3.38 5.96 5.41
C LEU A 65 3.52 7.13 6.37
N GLU A 66 4.26 8.14 5.95
CA GLU A 66 4.39 9.41 6.66
C GLU A 66 3.28 10.36 6.23
N VAL A 67 2.58 10.95 7.20
CA VAL A 67 1.64 12.03 6.91
C VAL A 67 2.45 13.33 6.82
N LYS A 68 2.51 13.92 5.62
CA LYS A 68 3.11 15.23 5.40
C LYS A 68 2.00 16.22 5.11
N TRP A 69 1.84 17.17 6.02
CA TRP A 69 0.99 18.33 5.78
C TRP A 69 1.73 19.23 4.78
N ALA A 70 1.10 19.48 3.63
CA ALA A 70 1.52 20.48 2.67
C ALA A 70 0.65 21.72 2.86
#